data_AF-A0A8S0FUJ1-F1
#
_entry.id   AF-A0A8S0FUJ1-F1
#
_cell.length_a   1.000
_cell.length_b   1.000
_cell.length_c   1.000
_cell.angle_alpha   90.00
_cell.angle_beta   90.00
_cell.angle_gamma   90.00
#
_symmetry.space_group_name_H-M   'P 1'
#
loop_
_entity.id
_entity.type
_entity.pdbx_description
1 polymer ?
#
loop_
_entity_poly.entity_id
_entity_poly.type
_entity_poly.pdbx_seq_one_letter_code
_entity_poly.pdbx_strand_id
1 'polypeptide(L)'
;MVGLYGCAGLAVLCIFGGWFAPYGIDQQFLGYQLLPPSWSRYGEVSFFLGTDDLGRDVLSRLLSGAAPTVGGAFVVTLAATICGLVLGTFAGATHGLRSAVLNHILDTLLAIPSLLLAIIVVAFAGPSLSHAMFAVWLALLPRMVRSIYSMVHDELLTAKKSTLSPPVWMAHQR
;
A
#
# COMPACT_ATOMS: atom_id res chain seq x y z
N MET A 1 9.29 0.28 19.76
CA MET A 1 10.64 0.01 19.20
C MET A 1 10.68 -1.24 18.32
N VAL A 2 10.06 -2.35 18.72
CA VAL A 2 10.00 -3.59 17.91
C VAL A 2 9.51 -3.37 16.47
N GLY A 3 8.46 -2.57 16.27
CA GLY A 3 7.94 -2.26 14.93
C GLY A 3 8.94 -1.55 14.02
N LEU A 4 9.73 -0.61 14.56
CA LEU A 4 10.75 0.10 13.78
C LEU A 4 11.85 -0.86 13.30
N TYR A 5 12.32 -1.74 14.17
CA TYR A 5 13.32 -2.76 13.81
C TYR A 5 12.77 -3.75 12.80
N GLY A 6 11.49 -4.13 12.91
CA GLY A 6 10.82 -4.98 11.92
C GLY A 6 10.75 -4.33 10.53
N CYS A 7 10.31 -3.06 10.46
CA CYS A 7 10.28 -2.31 9.21
C CYS A 7 11.69 -2.12 8.61
N ALA A 8 12.69 -1.83 9.45
CA ALA A 8 14.08 -1.72 9.00
C ALA A 8 14.59 -3.06 8.43
N GLY A 9 14.31 -4.18 9.10
CA GLY A 9 14.64 -5.52 8.60
C GLY A 9 13.98 -5.84 7.26
N LEU A 10 12.69 -5.52 7.10
CA LEU A 10 11.98 -5.69 5.83
C LEU A 10 12.54 -4.80 4.72
N ALA A 11 12.94 -3.56 5.03
CA ALA A 11 13.57 -2.66 4.07
C ALA A 11 14.94 -3.20 3.62
N VAL A 12 15.74 -3.73 4.54
CA VAL A 12 17.01 -4.40 4.22
C VAL A 12 16.76 -5.62 3.34
N LEU A 13 15.80 -6.48 3.67
CA LEU A 13 15.45 -7.64 2.84
C LEU A 13 14.92 -7.23 1.45
N CYS A 14 14.16 -6.14 1.36
CA CYS A 14 13.66 -5.62 0.10
C CYS A 14 14.80 -5.16 -0.83
N ILE A 15 15.88 -4.59 -0.27
CA ILE A 15 17.00 -4.06 -1.05
C ILE A 15 18.03 -5.17 -1.35
N PHE A 16 18.36 -5.98 -0.35
CA PHE A 16 19.48 -6.93 -0.41
C PHE A 16 19.03 -8.39 -0.59
N GLY A 17 17.74 -8.70 -0.43
CA GLY A 17 17.23 -10.09 -0.44
C GLY A 17 17.60 -10.85 -1.71
N GLY A 18 17.47 -10.22 -2.87
CA GLY A 18 17.84 -10.84 -4.15
C GLY A 18 19.33 -11.20 -4.27
N TRP A 19 20.23 -10.48 -3.59
CA TRP A 19 21.66 -10.82 -3.55
C TRP A 19 22.00 -11.97 -2.62
N PHE A 20 21.17 -12.18 -1.58
CA PHE A 20 21.32 -13.30 -0.67
C PHE A 20 20.57 -14.56 -1.13
N ALA A 21 19.81 -14.48 -2.23
CA ALA A 21 19.09 -15.62 -2.78
C ALA A 21 20.08 -16.61 -3.43
N PRO A 22 20.14 -17.88 -2.95
CA PRO A 22 21.06 -18.87 -3.51
C PRO A 22 20.68 -19.32 -4.93
N TYR A 23 19.40 -19.26 -5.31
CA TYR A 23 18.91 -19.70 -6.62
C TYR A 23 18.01 -18.66 -7.30
N GLY A 24 17.75 -18.85 -8.60
CA GLY A 24 16.80 -18.03 -9.34
C GLY A 24 15.35 -18.22 -8.87
N ILE A 25 14.53 -17.16 -8.95
CA ILE A 25 13.12 -17.16 -8.49
C ILE A 25 12.28 -18.26 -9.14
N ASP A 26 12.49 -18.47 -10.44
CA ASP A 26 11.75 -19.44 -11.26
C ASP A 26 12.58 -20.69 -11.57
N GLN A 27 13.73 -20.87 -10.92
CA GLN A 27 14.57 -22.03 -11.12
C GLN A 27 13.90 -23.27 -10.49
N GLN A 28 13.56 -24.24 -11.34
CA GLN A 28 12.91 -25.48 -10.94
C GLN A 28 13.93 -26.62 -10.90
N PHE A 29 13.91 -27.37 -9.80
CA PHE A 29 14.72 -28.58 -9.63
C PHE A 29 13.82 -29.81 -9.64
N LEU A 30 13.76 -30.50 -10.78
CA LEU A 30 12.96 -31.72 -10.92
C LEU A 30 13.53 -32.83 -10.02
N GLY A 31 12.65 -33.55 -9.32
CA GLY A 31 13.03 -34.61 -8.38
C GLY A 31 13.18 -34.12 -6.94
N TYR A 32 13.15 -32.81 -6.73
CA TYR A 32 13.26 -32.17 -5.43
C TYR A 32 11.97 -31.45 -5.04
N GLN A 33 10.80 -31.99 -5.40
CA GLN A 33 9.51 -31.41 -5.02
C GLN A 33 9.17 -31.74 -3.56
N LEU A 34 8.60 -30.76 -2.84
CA LEU A 34 8.13 -30.93 -1.47
C LEU A 34 9.23 -31.41 -0.50
N LEU A 35 10.48 -30.96 -0.70
CA LEU A 35 11.53 -31.23 0.26
C LEU A 35 11.22 -30.53 1.58
N PRO A 36 11.34 -31.23 2.72
CA PRO A 36 11.26 -30.58 4.00
C PRO A 36 12.49 -29.67 4.24
N PRO A 37 12.41 -28.73 5.18
CA PRO A 37 13.52 -27.84 5.50
C PRO A 37 14.75 -28.61 5.99
N SER A 38 15.93 -28.00 5.90
CA SER A 38 17.21 -28.67 6.14
C SER A 38 17.40 -29.23 7.55
N TRP A 39 16.61 -28.76 8.53
CA TRP A 39 16.59 -29.29 9.90
C TRP A 39 15.72 -30.55 10.06
N SER A 40 15.05 -31.00 9.00
CA SER A 40 14.33 -32.28 8.97
C SER A 40 15.25 -33.43 8.57
N ARG A 41 14.89 -34.65 8.97
CA ARG A 41 15.66 -35.88 8.68
C ARG A 41 15.83 -36.15 7.17
N TYR A 42 14.91 -35.65 6.35
CA TYR A 42 14.89 -35.82 4.89
C TYR A 42 15.15 -34.49 4.16
N GLY A 43 15.59 -33.45 4.87
CA GLY A 43 15.90 -32.15 4.28
C GLY A 43 17.31 -32.09 3.74
N GLU A 44 17.56 -31.21 2.77
CA GLU A 44 18.89 -30.96 2.23
C GLU A 44 19.38 -29.55 2.59
N VAL A 45 20.68 -29.41 2.84
CA VAL A 45 21.31 -28.10 3.14
C VAL A 45 21.35 -27.19 1.91
N SER A 46 21.34 -27.78 0.72
CA SER A 46 21.18 -27.09 -0.57
C SER A 46 19.88 -26.28 -0.62
N PHE A 47 18.81 -26.74 0.03
CA PHE A 47 17.50 -26.10 0.11
C PHE A 47 17.14 -25.80 1.57
N PHE A 48 17.70 -24.71 2.11
CA PHE A 48 17.65 -24.41 3.55
C PHE A 48 16.23 -24.43 4.14
N LEU A 49 15.26 -23.79 3.47
CA LEU A 49 13.84 -23.80 3.86
C LEU A 49 13.02 -24.91 3.18
N GLY A 50 13.65 -25.74 2.37
CA GLY A 50 12.98 -26.73 1.53
C GLY A 50 12.47 -26.14 0.21
N THR A 51 11.65 -26.92 -0.48
CA THR A 51 11.14 -26.62 -1.82
C THR A 51 9.62 -26.69 -1.90
N ASP A 52 9.04 -26.02 -2.89
CA ASP A 52 7.61 -26.08 -3.17
C ASP A 52 7.21 -27.31 -4.03
N ASP A 53 5.94 -27.37 -4.40
CA ASP A 53 5.34 -28.39 -5.26
C ASP A 53 5.93 -28.46 -6.68
N LEU A 54 6.59 -27.38 -7.10
CA LEU A 54 7.28 -27.26 -8.39
C LEU A 54 8.80 -27.46 -8.28
N GLY A 55 9.31 -27.78 -7.08
CA GLY A 55 10.73 -27.98 -6.83
C GLY A 55 11.55 -26.69 -6.85
N ARG A 56 10.93 -25.54 -6.55
CA ARG A 56 11.63 -24.25 -6.43
C ARG A 56 12.03 -24.01 -4.98
N ASP A 57 13.21 -23.41 -4.78
CA ASP A 57 13.73 -23.09 -3.45
C ASP A 57 12.88 -22.01 -2.75
N VAL A 58 12.35 -22.35 -1.56
CA VAL A 58 11.45 -21.45 -0.81
C VAL A 58 12.21 -20.24 -0.29
N LEU A 59 13.47 -20.40 0.15
CA LEU A 59 14.28 -19.30 0.68
C LEU A 59 14.52 -18.22 -0.37
N SER A 60 14.97 -18.61 -1.56
CA SER A 60 15.21 -17.70 -2.68
C SER A 60 13.94 -16.96 -3.10
N ARG A 61 12.79 -17.65 -3.11
CA ARG A 61 11.49 -17.04 -3.42
C ARG A 61 11.03 -16.04 -2.36
N LEU A 62 11.28 -16.30 -1.08
CA LEU A 62 10.96 -15.36 0.00
C LEU A 62 11.87 -14.12 -0.06
N LEU A 63 13.17 -14.32 -0.20
CA LEU A 63 14.15 -13.23 -0.26
C LEU A 63 13.93 -12.33 -1.47
N SER A 64 13.76 -12.92 -2.64
CA SER A 64 13.53 -12.16 -3.88
C SER A 64 12.10 -11.62 -3.98
N GLY A 65 11.13 -12.28 -3.34
CA GLY A 65 9.74 -11.84 -3.27
C GLY A 65 9.51 -10.65 -2.34
N ALA A 66 10.46 -10.34 -1.45
CA ALA A 66 10.36 -9.18 -0.55
C ALA A 66 10.28 -7.85 -1.30
N ALA A 67 11.02 -7.70 -2.40
CA ALA A 67 11.05 -6.48 -3.20
C ALA A 67 9.71 -6.15 -3.89
N PRO A 68 9.10 -7.04 -4.71
CA PRO A 68 7.83 -6.74 -5.36
C PRO A 68 6.66 -6.63 -4.37
N THR A 69 6.75 -7.24 -3.18
CA THR A 69 5.70 -7.17 -2.16
C THR A 69 5.79 -5.90 -1.32
N VAL A 70 6.89 -5.73 -0.57
CA VAL A 70 7.09 -4.60 0.35
C VAL A 70 7.41 -3.34 -0.44
N GLY A 71 8.37 -3.41 -1.36
CA GLY A 71 8.75 -2.28 -2.21
C GLY A 71 7.61 -1.85 -3.12
N GLY A 72 6.90 -2.81 -3.72
CA GLY A 72 5.70 -2.53 -4.54
C GLY A 72 4.60 -1.83 -3.73
N ALA A 73 4.28 -2.33 -2.53
CA ALA A 73 3.29 -1.71 -1.65
C ALA A 73 3.72 -0.29 -1.22
N PHE A 74 5.01 -0.07 -0.95
CA PHE A 74 5.54 1.24 -0.59
C PHE A 74 5.39 2.24 -1.74
N VAL A 75 5.79 1.87 -2.97
CA VAL A 75 5.67 2.71 -4.16
C VAL A 75 4.21 3.05 -4.45
N VAL A 76 3.32 2.05 -4.41
CA VAL A 76 1.89 2.24 -4.63
C VAL A 76 1.28 3.18 -3.59
N THR A 77 1.59 2.97 -2.31
CA THR A 77 1.07 3.82 -1.23
C THR A 77 1.57 5.24 -1.37
N LEU A 78 2.87 5.44 -1.63
CA LEU A 78 3.47 6.75 -1.82
C LEU A 78 2.83 7.50 -3.00
N ALA A 79 2.64 6.82 -4.13
CA ALA A 79 1.97 7.39 -5.29
C ALA A 79 0.51 7.76 -4.97
N ALA A 80 -0.22 6.91 -4.26
CA ALA A 80 -1.60 7.18 -3.85
C ALA A 80 -1.67 8.36 -2.86
N THR A 81 -0.70 8.49 -1.95
CA THR A 81 -0.60 9.63 -1.02
C THR A 81 -0.31 10.92 -1.76
N ILE A 82 0.63 10.95 -2.70
CA ILE A 82 0.97 12.16 -3.47
C ILE A 82 -0.24 12.62 -4.31
N CYS A 83 -0.85 11.71 -5.07
CA CYS A 83 -2.04 12.04 -5.86
C CYS A 83 -3.23 12.42 -4.97
N GLY A 84 -3.41 11.70 -3.85
CA GLY A 84 -4.40 12.00 -2.83
C GLY A 84 -4.20 13.40 -2.24
N LEU A 85 -2.96 13.83 -2.01
CA LEU A 85 -2.64 15.14 -1.49
C LEU A 85 -3.04 16.25 -2.45
N VAL A 86 -2.68 16.11 -3.73
CA VAL A 86 -3.03 17.10 -4.76
C VAL A 86 -4.56 17.20 -4.92
N LEU A 87 -5.25 16.08 -5.08
CA LEU A 87 -6.69 16.07 -5.31
C LEU A 87 -7.49 16.43 -4.05
N GLY A 88 -7.06 15.95 -2.88
CA GLY A 88 -7.74 16.17 -1.60
C GLY A 88 -7.62 17.60 -1.11
N THR A 89 -6.45 18.23 -1.25
CA THR A 89 -6.27 19.66 -0.93
C THR A 89 -7.12 20.54 -1.84
N PHE A 90 -7.13 20.25 -3.15
CA PHE A 90 -7.96 20.98 -4.11
C PHE A 90 -9.46 20.85 -3.80
N ALA A 91 -9.93 19.65 -3.48
CA ALA A 91 -11.32 19.39 -3.10
C ALA A 91 -11.71 20.07 -1.78
N GLY A 92 -10.80 20.06 -0.79
CA GLY A 92 -11.04 20.62 0.55
C GLY A 92 -11.03 22.14 0.59
N ALA A 93 -10.19 22.77 -0.24
CA ALA A 93 -10.11 24.23 -0.36
C ALA A 93 -11.25 24.84 -1.18
N THR A 94 -11.92 24.05 -2.02
CA THR A 94 -13.01 24.53 -2.87
C THR A 94 -14.35 24.40 -2.15
N HIS A 95 -15.19 25.44 -2.21
CA HIS A 95 -16.59 25.40 -1.74
C HIS A 95 -17.59 25.40 -2.91
N GLY A 96 -18.79 24.85 -2.68
CA GLY A 96 -19.90 24.86 -3.65
C GLY A 96 -19.99 23.61 -4.55
N LEU A 97 -20.62 23.76 -5.72
CA LEU A 97 -21.00 22.64 -6.60
C LEU A 97 -19.82 21.76 -7.05
N ARG A 98 -18.64 22.35 -7.28
CA ARG A 98 -17.43 21.60 -7.68
C ARG A 98 -16.95 20.63 -6.60
N SER A 99 -17.02 21.04 -5.33
CA SER A 99 -16.68 20.20 -4.18
C SER A 99 -17.71 19.09 -3.99
N ALA A 100 -19.00 19.38 -4.20
CA ALA A 100 -20.06 18.38 -4.14
C ALA A 100 -19.91 17.29 -5.21
N VAL A 101 -19.58 17.66 -6.46
CA VAL A 101 -19.35 16.70 -7.55
C VAL A 101 -18.14 15.82 -7.27
N LEU A 102 -17.00 16.41 -6.84
CA LEU A 102 -15.80 15.67 -6.48
C LEU A 102 -16.06 14.66 -5.36
N ASN A 103 -16.72 15.10 -4.28
CA ASN A 103 -17.05 14.20 -3.17
C ASN A 103 -18.02 13.10 -3.58
N HIS A 104 -18.98 13.38 -4.47
CA HIS A 104 -19.92 12.36 -4.94
C HIS A 104 -19.23 11.27 -5.77
N ILE A 105 -18.25 11.65 -6.60
CA ILE A 105 -17.41 10.68 -7.34
C ILE A 105 -16.62 9.82 -6.36
N LEU A 106 -15.99 10.43 -5.35
CA LEU A 106 -15.23 9.70 -4.33
C LEU A 106 -16.11 8.75 -3.50
N ASP A 107 -17.30 9.18 -3.10
CA ASP A 107 -18.27 8.36 -2.37
C ASP A 107 -18.76 7.18 -3.23
N THR A 108 -19.00 7.40 -4.52
CA THR A 108 -19.36 6.33 -5.46
C THR A 108 -18.24 5.31 -5.60
N LEU A 109 -16.98 5.76 -5.71
CA LEU A 109 -15.82 4.88 -5.78
C LEU A 109 -15.60 4.11 -4.46
N LEU A 110 -15.90 4.71 -3.31
CA LEU A 110 -15.81 4.07 -2.01
C LEU A 110 -16.95 3.08 -1.72
N ALA A 111 -18.07 3.16 -2.46
CA ALA A 111 -19.16 2.20 -2.35
C ALA A 111 -18.79 0.83 -2.93
N ILE A 112 -17.85 0.80 -3.88
CA ILE A 112 -17.31 -0.45 -4.43
C ILE A 112 -16.28 -0.99 -3.43
N PRO A 113 -16.36 -2.26 -2.99
CA PRO A 113 -15.34 -2.87 -2.17
C PRO A 113 -13.97 -2.77 -2.86
N SER A 114 -12.97 -2.20 -2.18
CA SER A 114 -11.62 -1.99 -2.74
C SER A 114 -10.99 -3.25 -3.35
N LEU A 115 -11.19 -4.41 -2.71
CA LEU A 115 -10.74 -5.70 -3.23
C LEU A 115 -11.47 -6.11 -4.51
N LEU A 116 -12.78 -5.85 -4.61
CA LEU A 116 -13.56 -6.10 -5.82
C LEU A 116 -13.07 -5.23 -6.98
N LEU A 117 -12.87 -3.93 -6.73
CA LEU A 117 -12.32 -3.01 -7.73
C LEU A 117 -10.96 -3.49 -8.25
N ALA A 118 -10.07 -3.90 -7.34
CA ALA A 118 -8.75 -4.38 -7.71
C ALA A 118 -8.81 -5.65 -8.58
N ILE A 119 -9.65 -6.62 -8.22
CA ILE A 119 -9.83 -7.86 -9.01
C ILE A 119 -10.41 -7.56 -10.39
N ILE A 120 -11.41 -6.67 -10.49
CA ILE A 120 -12.00 -6.28 -11.79
C ILE A 120 -10.93 -5.68 -12.70
N VAL A 121 -10.13 -4.73 -12.21
CA VAL A 121 -9.07 -4.09 -13.00
C VAL A 121 -8.04 -5.12 -13.49
N VAL A 122 -7.59 -6.03 -12.61
CA VAL A 122 -6.63 -7.08 -12.98
C VAL A 122 -7.24 -8.08 -13.98
N ALA A 123 -8.52 -8.42 -13.84
CA ALA A 123 -9.21 -9.34 -14.76
C ALA A 123 -9.26 -8.79 -16.18
N PHE A 124 -9.44 -7.47 -16.34
CA PHE A 124 -9.43 -6.82 -17.66
C PHE A 124 -8.03 -6.57 -18.21
N ALA A 125 -7.08 -6.16 -17.36
CA ALA A 125 -5.72 -5.83 -17.79
C ALA A 125 -4.83 -7.07 -18.01
N GLY A 126 -5.18 -8.21 -17.41
CA GLY A 126 -4.39 -9.44 -17.46
C GLY A 126 -3.32 -9.52 -16.35
N PRO A 127 -2.78 -10.73 -16.11
CA PRO A 127 -1.88 -10.99 -14.99
C PRO A 127 -0.50 -10.37 -15.23
N SER A 128 -0.22 -9.26 -14.54
CA SER A 128 1.12 -8.69 -14.44
C SER A 128 1.28 -7.95 -13.11
N LEU A 129 2.52 -7.87 -12.62
CA LEU A 129 2.83 -7.12 -11.41
C LEU A 129 2.44 -5.64 -11.55
N SER A 130 2.69 -5.03 -12.71
CA SER A 130 2.33 -3.63 -12.98
C SER A 130 0.82 -3.41 -12.96
N HIS A 131 0.02 -4.32 -13.51
CA HIS A 131 -1.44 -4.22 -13.48
C HIS A 131 -1.99 -4.39 -12.05
N ALA A 132 -1.43 -5.33 -11.28
CA ALA A 132 -1.80 -5.51 -9.89
C ALA A 132 -1.47 -4.26 -9.04
N MET A 133 -0.28 -3.69 -9.23
CA MET A 133 0.13 -2.44 -8.56
C MET A 133 -0.79 -1.28 -8.91
N PHE A 134 -1.12 -1.11 -10.20
CA PHE A 134 -2.05 -0.07 -10.65
C PHE A 134 -3.46 -0.26 -10.07
N ALA A 135 -3.96 -1.49 -10.04
CA ALA A 135 -5.27 -1.82 -9.48
C ALA A 135 -5.36 -1.47 -7.99
N VAL A 136 -4.32 -1.82 -7.21
CA VAL A 136 -4.24 -1.47 -5.79
C VAL A 136 -4.11 0.04 -5.59
N TRP A 137 -3.30 0.73 -6.42
CA TRP A 137 -3.18 2.19 -6.38
C TRP A 137 -4.53 2.88 -6.60
N LEU A 138 -5.27 2.45 -7.64
CA LEU A 138 -6.60 2.98 -7.94
C LEU A 138 -7.59 2.71 -6.80
N ALA A 139 -7.51 1.54 -6.16
CA ALA A 139 -8.36 1.19 -5.03
C ALA A 139 -8.05 1.99 -3.74
N LEU A 140 -6.79 2.40 -3.54
CA LEU A 140 -6.38 3.21 -2.39
C LEU A 140 -6.65 4.70 -2.58
N LEU A 141 -6.62 5.19 -3.82
CA LEU A 141 -6.71 6.62 -4.14
C LEU A 141 -7.94 7.31 -3.53
N PRO A 142 -9.19 6.80 -3.65
CA PRO A 142 -10.37 7.48 -3.10
C PRO A 142 -10.30 7.67 -1.59
N ARG A 143 -9.73 6.69 -0.88
CA ARG A 143 -9.54 6.75 0.58
C ARG A 143 -8.53 7.83 0.95
N MET A 144 -7.42 7.93 0.23
CA MET A 144 -6.40 8.95 0.47
C MET A 144 -6.94 10.36 0.20
N VAL A 145 -7.64 10.55 -0.91
CA VAL A 145 -8.27 11.84 -1.26
C VAL A 145 -9.24 12.27 -0.16
N ARG A 146 -10.14 11.38 0.28
CA ARG A 146 -11.14 11.68 1.30
C ARG A 146 -10.52 12.05 2.65
N SER A 147 -9.47 11.34 3.07
CA SER A 147 -8.77 11.63 4.33
C SER A 147 -8.16 13.03 4.33
N ILE A 148 -7.55 13.43 3.21
CA ILE A 148 -6.90 14.73 3.09
C ILE A 148 -7.95 15.84 2.94
N TYR A 149 -9.02 15.57 2.18
CA TYR A 149 -10.18 16.44 2.08
C TYR A 149 -10.75 16.80 3.46
N SER A 150 -11.02 15.80 4.31
CA SER A 150 -11.61 16.05 5.63
C SER A 150 -10.69 16.89 6.51
N MET A 151 -9.39 16.59 6.50
CA MET A 151 -8.39 17.35 7.27
C MET A 151 -8.34 18.82 6.84
N VAL A 152 -8.28 19.08 5.53
CA VAL A 152 -8.22 20.46 5.01
C VAL A 152 -9.52 21.21 5.28
N HIS A 153 -10.65 20.54 5.09
CA HIS A 153 -11.97 21.14 5.32
C HIS A 153 -12.15 21.55 6.79
N ASP A 154 -11.80 20.66 7.72
CA ASP A 154 -11.93 20.90 9.16
C ASP A 154 -11.04 22.06 9.63
N GLU A 155 -9.82 22.16 9.09
CA GLU A 155 -8.89 23.25 9.39
C GLU A 155 -9.42 24.60 8.91
N LEU A 156 -9.97 24.66 7.68
CA LEU A 156 -10.54 25.89 7.13
C LEU A 156 -11.77 26.38 7.90
N LEU A 157 -12.60 25.44 8.38
CA LEU A 157 -13.75 25.79 9.24
C LEU A 157 -13.28 26.34 10.59
N THR A 158 -12.23 25.76 11.17
CA THR A 158 -11.63 26.21 12.43
C THR A 158 -11.04 27.62 12.29
N ALA A 159 -10.28 27.86 11.22
CA ALA A 159 -9.73 29.17 10.90
C ALA A 159 -10.82 30.23 10.73
N LYS A 160 -11.91 29.91 10.01
CA LYS A 160 -13.06 30.79 9.85
C LYS A 160 -13.73 31.11 11.18
N LYS A 161 -13.95 30.11 12.05
CA LYS A 161 -14.55 30.31 13.37
C LYS A 161 -13.69 31.19 14.28
N SER A 162 -12.37 30.99 14.27
CA SER A 162 -11.44 31.81 15.06
C SER A 162 -11.47 33.29 14.65
N THR A 163 -11.63 33.57 13.34
CA THR A 163 -11.72 34.94 12.81
C THR A 163 -13.04 35.62 13.14
N LEU A 164 -14.14 34.86 13.20
CA LEU A 164 -15.49 35.36 13.50
C LEU A 164 -15.80 35.45 15.00
N SER A 165 -14.94 34.93 15.87
CA SER A 165 -15.14 34.97 17.32
C SER A 165 -14.73 36.35 17.85
N PRO A 166 -15.62 37.14 18.50
CA PRO A 166 -15.20 38.36 19.15
C PRO A 166 -14.16 38.03 20.22
N PRO A 167 -13.14 38.86 20.41
CA PRO A 167 -12.07 38.55 21.34
C PRO A 167 -12.61 38.46 22.77
N VAL A 168 -12.07 37.51 23.53
CA VAL A 168 -12.56 37.06 24.85
C VAL A 168 -12.73 38.20 25.86
N TRP A 169 -11.98 39.30 25.71
CA TRP A 169 -12.10 40.49 26.55
C TRP A 169 -13.42 41.27 26.36
N MET A 170 -14.16 41.08 25.26
CA MET A 170 -15.50 41.65 25.08
C MET A 170 -16.59 40.93 25.90
N ALA A 171 -16.34 39.68 26.32
CA ALA A 171 -17.34 38.88 27.04
C ALA A 171 -17.45 39.25 28.53
N HIS A 172 -16.48 39.97 29.09
CA HIS A 172 -16.43 40.35 30.50
C HIS A 172 -17.03 41.75 30.81
N GLN A 173 -17.53 42.47 29.80
CA GLN A 173 -18.06 43.84 29.95
C GLN A 173 -19.60 43.91 29.96
N ARG A 174 -20.29 42.85 30.38
CA ARG A 174 -21.75 42.86 30.59
C ARG A 174 -22.12 42.39 31.98
#